data_AF-A0A600J8G8-F1
#
_entry.id   AF-A0A600J8G8-F1
#
_cell.length_a   1.000
_cell.length_b   1.000
_cell.length_c   1.000
_cell.angle_alpha   90.00
_cell.angle_beta   90.00
_cell.angle_gamma   90.00
#
_symmetry.space_group_name_H-M   'P 1'
#
loop_
_entity.id
_entity.type
_entity.pdbx_description
1 polymer ?
#
loop_
_entity_poly.entity_id
_entity_poly.type
_entity_poly.pdbx_seq_one_letter_code
_entity_poly.pdbx_strand_id
1 'polypeptide(L)'
;MTNQIIISDISIRQDSEGRYSINDLHKASGSEQKDKPVHWLALQKTTDLIETIEKVGNLTFPPIRTTRGCKGGTYVCKELVYAYATWISAEFFLKVIRAYDALVSGDTAKAVAIAKTTVDDRTPLRSLVNRIMAKYGTTYQSVYKLVHREFGVQHIDELSPKQTVEAMEYLAAKAIEGEFLGKQKTLSTTSLSAREADYLIWLWDYANRSQHLYRELYPSMKQIRSEFAGKFYDYGSEFSPLIKEARKVLIRITRDVDINEPGGPMNLSAWIRLKDNSIPSSLR
;
A
#
# COMPACT_ATOMS: atom_id res chain seq x y z
N MET A 1 -0.59 -31.92 -22.36
CA MET A 1 -0.94 -30.81 -21.46
C MET A 1 -0.27 -31.08 -20.11
N THR A 2 0.79 -30.35 -19.79
CA THR A 2 1.58 -30.55 -18.56
C THR A 2 0.99 -29.72 -17.44
N ASN A 3 0.39 -30.38 -16.44
CA ASN A 3 -0.08 -29.73 -15.22
C ASN A 3 1.13 -29.39 -14.35
N GLN A 4 1.71 -28.22 -14.57
CA GLN A 4 2.85 -27.72 -13.81
C GLN A 4 2.37 -27.26 -12.44
N ILE A 5 2.74 -27.99 -11.38
CA ILE A 5 2.45 -27.59 -9.99
C ILE A 5 3.46 -26.50 -9.61
N ILE A 6 3.04 -25.23 -9.67
CA ILE A 6 3.82 -24.08 -9.21
C ILE A 6 3.50 -23.87 -7.72
N ILE A 7 4.50 -24.00 -6.86
CA ILE A 7 4.41 -23.65 -5.43
C ILE A 7 5.43 -22.53 -5.18
N SER A 8 4.95 -21.32 -4.90
CA SER A 8 5.75 -20.17 -4.39
C SER A 8 7.00 -19.82 -5.23
N ASP A 9 6.84 -19.47 -6.50
CA ASP A 9 7.93 -19.05 -7.42
C ASP A 9 9.09 -20.05 -7.62
N ILE A 10 9.09 -21.17 -6.91
CA ILE A 10 10.01 -22.30 -7.08
C ILE A 10 9.26 -23.32 -7.93
N SER A 11 9.52 -23.29 -9.24
CA SER A 11 9.05 -24.35 -10.12
C SER A 11 9.66 -25.67 -9.64
N ILE A 12 8.84 -26.53 -9.01
CA ILE A 12 9.25 -27.90 -8.70
C ILE A 12 9.50 -28.59 -10.03
N ARG A 13 10.77 -28.94 -10.28
CA ARG A 13 11.13 -29.56 -11.55
C ARG A 13 10.45 -30.92 -11.66
N GLN A 14 9.84 -31.14 -12.82
CA GLN A 14 9.32 -32.43 -13.23
C GLN A 14 10.21 -33.00 -14.33
N ASP A 15 10.48 -34.30 -14.30
CA ASP A 15 11.21 -34.95 -15.37
C ASP A 15 10.29 -35.42 -16.52
N SER A 16 10.90 -35.97 -17.58
CA SER A 16 10.19 -36.48 -18.76
C SER A 16 9.22 -37.62 -18.46
N GLU A 17 9.38 -38.30 -17.33
CA GLU A 17 8.55 -39.42 -16.89
C GLU A 17 7.47 -38.96 -15.90
N GLY A 18 7.47 -37.68 -15.50
CA GLY A 18 6.46 -37.10 -14.62
C GLY A 18 6.81 -37.11 -13.13
N ARG A 19 8.05 -37.45 -12.74
CA ARG A 19 8.53 -37.43 -11.36
C ARG A 19 8.91 -36.01 -10.91
N TYR A 20 8.71 -35.71 -9.63
CA TYR A 20 8.94 -34.40 -9.04
C TYR A 20 10.24 -34.35 -8.24
N SER A 21 10.95 -33.22 -8.27
CA SER A 21 12.18 -33.03 -7.49
C SER A 21 11.90 -32.78 -6.01
N ILE A 22 12.32 -33.70 -5.14
CA ILE A 22 12.24 -33.51 -3.68
C ILE A 22 13.32 -32.55 -3.16
N ASN A 23 14.40 -32.35 -3.92
CA ASN A 23 15.41 -31.34 -3.60
C ASN A 23 14.83 -29.93 -3.73
N ASP A 24 14.02 -29.68 -4.77
CA ASP A 24 13.37 -28.39 -4.95
C ASP A 24 12.30 -28.17 -3.87
N LEU A 25 11.58 -29.22 -3.48
CA LEU A 25 10.64 -29.17 -2.35
C LEU A 25 11.35 -28.89 -1.02
N HIS A 26 12.45 -29.59 -0.73
CA HIS A 26 13.28 -29.34 0.44
C HIS A 26 13.73 -27.87 0.51
N LYS A 27 14.15 -27.33 -0.63
CA LYS A 27 14.54 -25.93 -0.75
C LYS A 27 13.37 -25.00 -0.44
N ALA A 28 12.20 -25.29 -1.01
CA ALA A 28 10.97 -24.53 -0.79
C ALA A 28 10.44 -24.59 0.66
N SER A 29 10.79 -25.65 1.41
CA SER A 29 10.40 -25.89 2.80
C SER A 29 11.37 -25.32 3.84
N GLY A 30 12.45 -24.64 3.44
CA GLY A 30 13.36 -23.95 4.35
C GLY A 30 14.79 -24.51 4.43
N SER A 31 15.12 -25.58 3.68
CA SER A 31 16.50 -26.08 3.56
C SER A 31 17.19 -26.49 4.88
N GLU A 32 16.41 -26.91 5.88
CA GLU A 32 16.90 -27.35 7.19
C GLU A 32 17.76 -28.60 7.10
N GLN A 33 18.91 -28.63 7.78
CA GLN A 33 19.89 -29.73 7.61
C GLN A 33 19.34 -31.10 8.01
N LYS A 34 18.49 -31.16 9.02
CA LYS A 34 17.81 -32.39 9.48
C LYS A 34 16.87 -32.97 8.42
N ASP A 35 16.26 -32.10 7.61
CA ASP A 35 15.18 -32.45 6.68
C ASP A 35 15.70 -32.81 5.29
N LYS A 36 17.01 -32.99 5.14
CA LYS A 36 17.64 -33.35 3.86
C LYS A 36 17.05 -34.64 3.28
N PRO A 37 16.77 -34.68 1.96
CA PRO A 37 16.25 -35.88 1.29
C PRO A 37 17.06 -37.16 1.54
N VAL A 38 18.38 -37.04 1.67
CA VAL A 38 19.27 -38.19 1.94
C VAL A 38 18.92 -38.87 3.27
N HIS A 39 18.58 -38.10 4.31
CA HIS A 39 18.19 -38.67 5.60
C HIS A 39 16.84 -39.40 5.51
N TRP A 40 15.89 -38.79 4.80
CA TRP A 40 14.56 -39.38 4.62
C TRP A 40 14.61 -40.70 3.83
N LEU A 41 15.43 -40.77 2.79
CA LEU A 41 15.64 -41.99 1.99
C LEU A 41 16.37 -43.10 2.75
N ALA A 42 17.11 -42.77 3.81
CA ALA A 42 17.79 -43.74 4.65
C ALA A 42 16.87 -44.38 5.70
N LEU A 43 15.65 -43.86 5.89
CA LEU A 43 14.70 -44.41 6.86
C LEU A 43 14.10 -45.72 6.35
N GLN A 44 14.08 -46.74 7.21
CA GLN A 44 13.49 -48.05 6.87
C GLN A 44 12.05 -47.92 6.36
N LYS A 45 11.23 -47.09 7.02
CA LYS A 45 9.84 -46.83 6.62
C LYS A 45 9.73 -46.31 5.18
N THR A 46 10.68 -45.49 4.74
CA THR A 46 10.70 -44.94 3.38
C THR A 46 11.10 -46.01 2.39
N THR A 47 12.11 -46.82 2.71
CA THR A 47 12.52 -47.98 1.91
C THR A 47 11.36 -48.96 1.72
N ASP A 48 10.67 -49.32 2.81
CA ASP A 48 9.51 -50.22 2.78
C ASP A 48 8.37 -49.65 1.92
N LEU A 49 8.14 -48.32 2.00
CA LEU A 49 7.15 -47.64 1.18
C LEU A 49 7.51 -47.69 -0.31
N ILE A 50 8.78 -47.46 -0.65
CA ILE A 50 9.25 -47.54 -2.04
C ILE A 50 9.02 -48.96 -2.58
N GLU A 51 9.44 -49.99 -1.85
CA GLU A 51 9.21 -51.38 -2.25
C GLU A 51 7.72 -51.71 -2.41
N THR A 52 6.88 -51.18 -1.52
CA THR A 52 5.43 -51.40 -1.58
C THR A 52 4.84 -50.76 -2.85
N ILE A 53 5.27 -49.54 -3.17
CA ILE A 53 4.85 -48.84 -4.41
C ILE A 53 5.29 -49.63 -5.65
N GLU A 54 6.51 -50.18 -5.65
CA GLU A 54 7.01 -51.04 -6.73
C GLU A 54 6.21 -52.34 -6.89
N LYS A 55 5.76 -52.94 -5.78
CA LYS A 55 4.98 -54.19 -5.77
C LYS A 55 3.51 -53.98 -6.17
N VAL A 56 2.91 -52.86 -5.77
CA VAL A 56 1.47 -52.59 -5.95
C VAL A 56 1.17 -51.93 -7.30
N GLY A 57 2.10 -51.14 -7.84
CA GLY A 57 1.84 -50.34 -9.03
C GLY A 57 2.16 -51.06 -10.34
N ASN A 58 1.23 -51.02 -11.30
CA ASN A 58 1.56 -51.00 -12.73
C ASN A 58 2.28 -49.68 -13.04
N LEU A 59 3.49 -49.52 -12.52
CA LEU A 59 4.27 -48.30 -12.70
C LEU A 59 4.85 -48.27 -14.10
N THR A 60 4.52 -47.23 -14.87
CA THR A 60 5.13 -46.97 -16.17
C THR A 60 6.62 -46.63 -16.06
N PHE A 61 7.10 -46.30 -14.86
CA PHE A 61 8.48 -45.85 -14.59
C PHE A 61 8.89 -46.11 -13.12
N PRO A 62 10.21 -46.22 -12.82
CA PRO A 62 10.68 -46.45 -11.45
C PRO A 62 10.32 -45.28 -10.52
N PRO A 63 9.95 -45.56 -9.26
CA PRO A 63 9.38 -44.56 -8.34
C PRO A 63 10.40 -43.52 -7.88
N ILE A 64 11.69 -43.81 -7.97
CA ILE A 64 12.78 -42.90 -7.61
C ILE A 64 13.86 -42.90 -8.70
N ARG A 65 14.35 -41.70 -9.03
CA ARG A 65 15.54 -41.52 -9.89
C ARG A 65 16.45 -40.45 -9.31
N THR A 66 17.69 -40.84 -9.03
CA THR A 66 18.73 -39.90 -8.59
C THR A 66 19.66 -39.59 -9.76
N THR A 67 19.75 -38.32 -10.13
CA THR A 67 20.66 -37.85 -11.19
C THR A 67 21.79 -37.05 -10.58
N ARG A 68 23.04 -37.30 -11.02
CA ARG A 68 24.24 -36.54 -10.58
C ARG A 68 24.52 -35.40 -11.57
N GLY A 69 25.05 -34.28 -11.07
CA GLY A 69 25.49 -33.13 -11.89
C GLY A 69 24.91 -31.78 -11.44
N CYS A 70 25.25 -30.68 -12.14
CA CYS A 70 24.83 -29.32 -11.78
C CYS A 70 23.31 -29.09 -11.81
N LYS A 71 22.56 -29.90 -12.57
CA LYS A 71 21.09 -29.95 -12.55
C LYS A 71 20.54 -31.23 -11.91
N GLY A 72 21.41 -32.00 -11.26
CA GLY A 72 21.08 -33.25 -10.59
C GLY A 72 20.17 -33.06 -9.39
N GLY A 73 19.64 -34.16 -8.90
CA GLY A 73 18.69 -34.21 -7.78
C GLY A 73 17.99 -35.55 -7.70
N THR A 74 17.26 -35.76 -6.61
CA THR A 74 16.38 -36.92 -6.46
C THR A 74 14.99 -36.55 -6.96
N TYR A 75 14.48 -37.33 -7.90
CA TYR A 75 13.15 -37.22 -8.47
C TYR A 75 12.32 -38.41 -8.04
N VAL A 76 11.11 -38.17 -7.57
CA VAL A 76 10.23 -39.22 -7.03
C VAL A 76 8.81 -39.11 -7.58
N CYS A 77 8.06 -40.21 -7.53
CA CYS A 77 6.64 -40.21 -7.85
C CYS A 77 5.82 -39.40 -6.84
N LYS A 78 4.58 -39.05 -7.20
CA LYS A 78 3.72 -38.13 -6.44
C LYS A 78 3.45 -38.59 -5.00
N GLU A 79 3.29 -39.88 -4.79
CA GLU A 79 3.06 -40.51 -3.49
C GLU A 79 4.24 -40.28 -2.54
N LEU A 80 5.46 -40.41 -3.05
CA LEU A 80 6.68 -40.15 -2.31
C LEU A 80 6.89 -38.67 -2.01
N VAL A 81 6.40 -37.76 -2.87
CA VAL A 81 6.37 -36.32 -2.58
C VAL A 81 5.51 -36.05 -1.34
N TYR A 82 4.31 -36.65 -1.29
CA TYR A 82 3.43 -36.49 -0.14
C TYR A 82 4.05 -37.08 1.13
N ALA A 83 4.58 -38.30 1.05
CA ALA A 83 5.26 -38.94 2.19
C ALA A 83 6.40 -38.06 2.73
N TYR A 84 7.23 -37.50 1.85
CA TYR A 84 8.30 -36.58 2.25
C TYR A 84 7.76 -35.29 2.90
N ALA A 85 6.74 -34.65 2.32
CA ALA A 85 6.13 -33.44 2.88
C ALA A 85 5.55 -33.69 4.29
N THR A 86 4.93 -34.86 4.51
CA THR A 86 4.40 -35.24 5.82
C THR A 86 5.48 -35.52 6.86
N TRP A 87 6.66 -35.98 6.43
CA TRP A 87 7.79 -36.22 7.32
C TRP A 87 8.44 -34.93 7.80
N ILE A 88 8.56 -33.92 6.93
CA ILE A 88 9.17 -32.62 7.28
C ILE A 88 8.28 -31.82 8.23
N SER A 89 6.95 -31.88 8.07
CA SER A 89 6.02 -31.07 8.84
C SER A 89 4.87 -31.89 9.44
N ALA A 90 4.95 -32.09 10.76
CA ALA A 90 3.89 -32.74 11.53
C ALA A 90 2.58 -31.94 11.52
N GLU A 91 2.65 -30.61 11.53
CA GLU A 91 1.47 -29.76 11.45
C GLU A 91 0.77 -29.90 10.10
N PHE A 92 1.53 -29.91 9.00
CA PHE A 92 1.00 -30.18 7.67
C PHE A 92 0.34 -31.57 7.62
N PHE A 93 1.01 -32.59 8.17
CA PHE A 93 0.46 -33.94 8.19
C PHE A 93 -0.88 -34.01 8.94
N LEU A 94 -0.99 -33.35 10.10
CA LEU A 94 -2.24 -33.27 10.85
C LEU A 94 -3.36 -32.59 10.04
N LYS A 95 -3.04 -31.52 9.30
CA LYS A 95 -3.99 -30.86 8.40
C LYS A 95 -4.47 -31.80 7.29
N VAL A 96 -3.56 -32.57 6.69
CA VAL A 96 -3.90 -33.57 5.66
C VAL A 96 -4.84 -34.65 6.23
N ILE A 97 -4.54 -35.17 7.42
CA ILE A 97 -5.41 -36.16 8.09
C ILE A 97 -6.81 -35.58 8.30
N ARG A 98 -6.92 -34.38 8.89
CA ARG A 98 -8.21 -33.75 9.17
C ARG A 98 -8.98 -33.40 7.89
N ALA A 99 -8.29 -32.97 6.84
CA ALA A 99 -8.91 -32.69 5.55
C ALA A 99 -9.44 -33.98 4.90
N TYR A 100 -8.68 -35.07 4.97
CA TYR A 100 -9.11 -36.38 4.49
C TYR A 100 -10.31 -36.91 5.28
N ASP A 101 -10.28 -36.86 6.61
CA ASP A 101 -11.41 -37.27 7.46
C ASP A 101 -12.68 -36.48 7.13
N ALA A 102 -12.55 -35.18 6.87
CA ALA A 102 -13.66 -34.34 6.44
C ALA A 102 -14.21 -34.76 5.07
N LEU A 103 -13.35 -35.07 4.10
CA LEU A 103 -13.75 -35.58 2.78
C LEU A 103 -14.48 -36.92 2.88
N VAL A 104 -13.94 -37.87 3.66
CA VAL A 104 -14.56 -39.19 3.87
C VAL A 104 -15.89 -39.06 4.59
N SER A 105 -16.02 -38.10 5.50
CA SER A 105 -17.28 -37.78 6.18
C SER A 105 -18.31 -37.05 5.28
N GLY A 106 -17.96 -36.74 4.02
CA GLY A 106 -18.80 -36.02 3.07
C GLY A 106 -18.82 -34.50 3.24
N ASP A 107 -18.07 -33.95 4.19
CA ASP A 107 -18.01 -32.50 4.47
C ASP A 107 -16.88 -31.85 3.65
N THR A 108 -17.16 -31.70 2.35
CA THR A 108 -16.24 -31.07 1.38
C THR A 108 -15.94 -29.61 1.70
N ALA A 109 -16.89 -28.89 2.29
CA ALA A 109 -16.72 -27.49 2.70
C ALA A 109 -15.68 -27.36 3.82
N LYS A 110 -15.75 -28.24 4.83
CA LYS A 110 -14.78 -28.28 5.93
C LYS A 110 -13.39 -28.69 5.46
N ALA A 111 -13.29 -29.63 4.51
CA ALA A 111 -12.00 -30.00 3.91
C ALA A 111 -11.32 -28.81 3.21
N VAL A 112 -12.09 -28.02 2.45
CA VAL A 112 -11.59 -26.80 1.79
C VAL A 112 -11.22 -25.74 2.83
N ALA A 113 -12.01 -25.58 3.90
CA ALA A 113 -11.70 -24.63 4.96
C ALA A 113 -10.39 -24.96 5.70
N ILE A 114 -10.10 -26.25 5.93
CA ILE A 114 -8.84 -26.71 6.55
C ILE A 114 -7.62 -26.42 5.65
N ALA A 115 -7.82 -26.45 4.33
CA ALA A 115 -6.77 -26.15 3.36
C ALA A 115 -6.48 -24.64 3.19
N LYS A 116 -7.41 -23.76 3.60
CA LYS A 116 -7.29 -22.29 3.53
C LYS A 116 -6.62 -21.70 4.78
N THR A 117 -6.13 -20.46 4.69
CA THR A 117 -5.61 -19.75 5.87
C THR A 117 -6.69 -19.37 6.87
N THR A 118 -6.39 -19.56 8.15
CA THR A 118 -7.29 -19.13 9.21
C THR A 118 -7.23 -17.60 9.38
N VAL A 119 -8.18 -17.04 10.13
CA VAL A 119 -8.20 -15.60 10.41
C VAL A 119 -6.96 -15.19 11.21
N ASP A 120 -6.51 -16.04 12.14
CA ASP A 120 -5.33 -15.80 12.97
C ASP A 120 -4.04 -15.75 12.13
N ASP A 121 -3.90 -16.65 11.16
CA ASP A 121 -2.76 -16.66 10.23
C ASP A 121 -2.64 -15.35 9.43
N ARG A 122 -3.78 -14.66 9.20
CA ARG A 122 -3.86 -13.40 8.43
C ARG A 122 -3.80 -12.14 9.28
N THR A 123 -3.82 -12.27 10.61
CA THR A 123 -3.73 -11.13 11.54
C THR A 123 -2.46 -10.28 11.33
N PRO A 124 -1.27 -10.88 11.11
CA PRO A 124 -0.06 -10.11 10.83
C PRO A 124 -0.15 -9.29 9.54
N LEU A 125 -0.70 -9.88 8.46
CA LEU A 125 -0.93 -9.19 7.19
C LEU A 125 -1.93 -8.03 7.34
N ARG A 126 -3.05 -8.25 8.04
CA ARG A 126 -4.02 -7.19 8.34
C ARG A 126 -3.41 -6.05 9.16
N SER A 127 -2.59 -6.40 10.15
CA SER A 127 -1.88 -5.43 10.98
C SER A 127 -0.87 -4.60 10.19
N LEU A 128 -0.17 -5.23 9.23
CA LEU A 128 0.73 -4.52 8.32
C LEU A 128 -0.04 -3.56 7.40
N VAL A 129 -1.15 -4.01 6.80
CA VAL A 129 -2.02 -3.16 5.98
C VAL A 129 -2.50 -1.95 6.78
N ASN A 130 -2.92 -2.14 8.04
CA ASN A 130 -3.31 -1.05 8.94
C ASN A 130 -2.18 -0.02 9.11
N ARG A 131 -0.95 -0.47 9.34
CA ARG A 131 0.22 0.43 9.44
C ARG A 131 0.50 1.17 8.15
N ILE A 132 0.38 0.51 7.00
CA ILE A 132 0.60 1.13 5.68
C ILE A 132 -0.44 2.23 5.44
N MET A 133 -1.73 1.97 5.69
CA MET A 133 -2.74 3.03 5.48
C MET A 133 -2.56 4.20 6.46
N ALA A 134 -2.25 3.92 7.73
CA ALA A 134 -2.04 4.96 8.73
C ALA A 134 -0.85 5.87 8.35
N LYS A 135 0.21 5.29 7.78
CA LYS A 135 1.43 6.01 7.42
C LYS A 135 1.35 6.72 6.06
N TYR A 136 0.70 6.10 5.07
CA TYR A 136 0.69 6.58 3.68
C TYR A 136 -0.68 7.13 3.22
N GLY A 137 -1.71 7.10 4.08
CA GLY A 137 -3.04 7.65 3.76
C GLY A 137 -3.81 6.88 2.68
N THR A 138 -3.41 5.64 2.39
CA THR A 138 -4.03 4.79 1.37
C THR A 138 -5.27 4.08 1.92
N THR A 139 -6.13 3.57 1.02
CA THR A 139 -7.34 2.83 1.42
C THR A 139 -7.09 1.33 1.52
N TYR A 140 -7.85 0.61 2.35
CA TYR A 140 -7.81 -0.85 2.41
C TYR A 140 -7.94 -1.48 1.03
N GLN A 141 -8.89 -1.00 0.22
CA GLN A 141 -9.15 -1.51 -1.12
C GLN A 141 -7.94 -1.35 -2.04
N SER A 142 -7.23 -0.21 -1.99
CA SER A 142 -6.02 -0.02 -2.79
C SER A 142 -4.91 -0.98 -2.39
N VAL A 143 -4.70 -1.20 -1.09
CA VAL A 143 -3.64 -2.09 -0.61
C VAL A 143 -3.96 -3.54 -0.93
N TYR A 144 -5.21 -3.98 -0.71
CA TYR A 144 -5.62 -5.35 -1.05
C TYR A 144 -5.62 -5.62 -2.56
N LYS A 145 -5.96 -4.65 -3.41
CA LYS A 145 -5.86 -4.81 -4.87
C LYS A 145 -4.43 -5.13 -5.33
N LEU A 146 -3.41 -4.59 -4.66
CA LEU A 146 -2.01 -4.93 -4.97
C LEU A 146 -1.71 -6.39 -4.63
N VAL A 147 -2.15 -6.85 -3.45
CA VAL A 147 -2.02 -8.26 -3.03
C VAL A 147 -2.79 -9.17 -3.98
N HIS A 148 -4.03 -8.83 -4.33
CA HIS A 148 -4.85 -9.62 -5.24
C HIS A 148 -4.21 -9.75 -6.62
N ARG A 149 -3.64 -8.66 -7.15
CA ARG A 149 -2.95 -8.65 -8.44
C ARG A 149 -1.67 -9.48 -8.43
N GLU A 150 -0.88 -9.37 -7.36
CA GLU A 150 0.41 -10.06 -7.24
C GLU A 150 0.23 -11.57 -7.06
N PHE A 151 -0.69 -11.97 -6.18
CA PHE A 151 -0.89 -13.37 -5.80
C PHE A 151 -2.00 -14.07 -6.59
N GLY A 152 -2.67 -13.37 -7.52
CA GLY A 152 -3.73 -13.93 -8.36
C GLY A 152 -4.98 -14.39 -7.61
N VAL A 153 -5.26 -13.80 -6.44
CA VAL A 153 -6.40 -14.14 -5.57
C VAL A 153 -7.47 -13.06 -5.60
N GLN A 154 -8.74 -13.44 -5.43
CA GLN A 154 -9.83 -12.45 -5.34
C GLN A 154 -9.99 -11.89 -3.92
N HIS A 155 -9.63 -12.70 -2.93
CA HIS A 155 -9.75 -12.36 -1.52
C HIS A 155 -8.54 -12.89 -0.73
N ILE A 156 -8.14 -12.16 0.32
CA ILE A 156 -6.98 -12.54 1.16
C ILE A 156 -7.16 -13.83 1.96
N ASP A 157 -8.37 -14.38 2.05
CA ASP A 157 -8.65 -15.69 2.68
C ASP A 157 -8.29 -16.88 1.79
N GLU A 158 -8.06 -16.64 0.50
CA GLU A 158 -7.57 -17.62 -0.46
C GLU A 158 -6.04 -17.77 -0.43
N LEU A 159 -5.34 -16.87 0.26
CA LEU A 159 -3.90 -16.97 0.45
C LEU A 159 -3.58 -18.21 1.29
N SER A 160 -2.53 -18.93 0.91
CA SER A 160 -1.91 -19.94 1.77
C SER A 160 -1.09 -19.30 2.91
N PRO A 161 -0.72 -20.05 3.96
CA PRO A 161 0.05 -19.49 5.07
C PRO A 161 1.38 -18.88 4.60
N LYS A 162 2.02 -19.50 3.62
CA LYS A 162 3.26 -19.01 3.02
C LYS A 162 3.04 -17.75 2.19
N GLN A 163 2.02 -17.74 1.33
CA GLN A 163 1.65 -16.54 0.55
C GLN A 163 1.25 -15.36 1.43
N THR A 164 0.75 -15.62 2.65
CA THR A 164 0.46 -14.55 3.61
C THR A 164 1.73 -13.84 4.06
N VAL A 165 2.82 -14.59 4.29
CA VAL A 165 4.13 -14.03 4.65
C VAL A 165 4.76 -13.32 3.44
N GLU A 166 4.73 -13.93 2.26
CA GLU A 166 5.23 -13.32 1.02
C GLU A 166 4.47 -12.02 0.69
N ALA A 167 3.15 -12.00 0.90
CA ALA A 167 2.35 -10.79 0.74
C ALA A 167 2.74 -9.69 1.72
N MET A 168 3.13 -10.05 2.95
CA MET A 168 3.64 -9.07 3.91
C MET A 168 4.97 -8.47 3.46
N GLU A 169 5.91 -9.30 3.00
CA GLU A 169 7.20 -8.84 2.49
C GLU A 169 7.04 -7.96 1.27
N TYR A 170 6.19 -8.37 0.32
CA TYR A 170 5.85 -7.58 -0.86
C TYR A 170 5.29 -6.21 -0.49
N LEU A 171 4.31 -6.15 0.42
CA LEU A 171 3.74 -4.89 0.89
C LEU A 171 4.77 -4.03 1.65
N ALA A 172 5.66 -4.64 2.42
CA ALA A 172 6.72 -3.92 3.12
C ALA A 172 7.75 -3.35 2.13
N ALA A 173 8.16 -4.12 1.12
CA ALA A 173 9.05 -3.68 0.05
C ALA A 173 8.44 -2.52 -0.74
N LYS A 174 7.18 -2.65 -1.18
CA LYS A 174 6.47 -1.55 -1.87
C LYS A 174 6.31 -0.30 -1.01
N ALA A 175 6.24 -0.43 0.31
CA ALA A 175 6.22 0.70 1.26
C ALA A 175 7.58 1.39 1.41
N ILE A 176 8.67 0.65 1.22
CA ILE A 176 10.04 1.19 1.22
C ILE A 176 10.37 1.82 -0.14
N GLU A 177 9.99 1.17 -1.24
CA GLU A 177 10.15 1.64 -2.63
C GLU A 177 9.31 2.89 -2.94
N GLY A 178 8.40 3.28 -2.05
CA GLY A 178 7.57 4.46 -2.22
C GLY A 178 6.42 4.25 -3.19
N GLU A 179 6.07 3.02 -3.58
CA GLU A 179 4.92 2.77 -4.47
C GLU A 179 3.56 3.04 -3.80
N PHE A 180 3.49 3.05 -2.46
CA PHE A 180 2.34 3.59 -1.73
C PHE A 180 2.31 5.12 -1.69
N LEU A 181 3.29 5.81 -2.27
CA LEU A 181 3.21 7.23 -2.62
C LEU A 181 2.36 7.40 -3.90
N GLY A 182 1.29 6.63 -4.03
CA GLY A 182 0.33 6.71 -5.11
C GLY A 182 -0.67 7.82 -4.82
N LYS A 183 -0.36 9.01 -5.35
CA LYS A 183 -0.99 10.30 -5.02
C LYS A 183 -1.00 10.48 -3.51
N GLN A 184 -0.03 11.25 -3.03
CA GLN A 184 -0.36 12.17 -1.95
C GLN A 184 -1.79 12.65 -2.26
N LYS A 185 -2.74 12.26 -1.42
CA LYS A 185 -3.62 13.28 -0.90
C LYS A 185 -2.61 14.20 -0.24
N THR A 186 -2.07 15.12 -1.04
CA THR A 186 -1.68 16.39 -0.51
C THR A 186 -2.89 16.66 0.38
N LEU A 187 -2.68 16.68 1.69
CA LEU A 187 -3.28 17.78 2.43
C LEU A 187 -3.15 18.91 1.45
N SER A 188 -4.24 19.27 0.80
CA SER A 188 -4.19 20.29 -0.20
C SER A 188 -3.59 21.43 0.62
N THR A 189 -2.30 21.70 0.40
CA THR A 189 -1.94 23.05 0.09
C THR A 189 -2.88 23.30 -1.07
N THR A 190 -4.08 23.77 -0.73
CA THR A 190 -5.02 24.32 -1.68
C THR A 190 -4.16 25.45 -2.23
N SER A 191 -3.40 25.14 -3.29
CA SER A 191 -2.70 26.14 -4.04
C SER A 191 -3.84 26.97 -4.54
N LEU A 192 -4.02 28.10 -3.87
CA LEU A 192 -5.13 29.00 -4.10
C LEU A 192 -5.17 29.21 -5.61
N SER A 193 -6.30 28.94 -6.25
CA SER A 193 -6.44 29.22 -7.67
C SER A 193 -6.17 30.72 -7.91
N ALA A 194 -5.69 31.09 -9.10
CA ALA A 194 -5.45 32.50 -9.43
C ALA A 194 -6.68 33.39 -9.09
N ARG A 195 -7.87 32.85 -9.33
CA ARG A 195 -9.15 33.48 -9.01
C ARG A 195 -9.43 33.63 -7.52
N GLU A 196 -9.11 32.63 -6.70
CA GLU A 196 -9.23 32.75 -5.24
C GLU A 196 -8.21 33.78 -4.71
N ALA A 197 -7.03 33.86 -5.32
CA ALA A 197 -5.98 34.79 -4.91
C ALA A 197 -6.41 36.22 -5.21
N ASP A 198 -7.06 36.44 -6.34
CA ASP A 198 -7.66 37.72 -6.71
C ASP A 198 -8.68 38.21 -5.67
N TYR A 199 -9.60 37.36 -5.22
CA TYR A 199 -10.61 37.77 -4.25
C TYR A 199 -9.98 38.20 -2.92
N LEU A 200 -8.97 37.47 -2.45
CA LEU A 200 -8.28 37.81 -1.20
C LEU A 200 -7.46 39.09 -1.32
N ILE A 201 -6.79 39.30 -2.46
CA ILE A 201 -6.03 40.52 -2.72
C ILE A 201 -6.96 41.72 -2.86
N TRP A 202 -8.10 41.55 -3.52
CA TRP A 202 -9.08 42.61 -3.66
C TRP A 202 -9.70 42.99 -2.32
N LEU A 203 -10.01 42.00 -1.46
CA LEU A 203 -10.48 42.24 -0.09
C LEU A 203 -9.45 43.01 0.74
N TRP A 204 -8.17 42.63 0.64
CA TRP A 204 -7.09 43.34 1.32
C TRP A 204 -6.94 44.79 0.83
N ASP A 205 -7.00 45.01 -0.49
CA ASP A 205 -6.92 46.34 -1.09
C ASP A 205 -8.09 47.22 -0.64
N TYR A 206 -9.30 46.65 -0.59
CA TYR A 206 -10.49 47.33 -0.10
C TYR A 206 -10.35 47.73 1.38
N ALA A 207 -9.86 46.82 2.22
CA ALA A 207 -9.63 47.09 3.64
C ALA A 207 -8.58 48.20 3.84
N ASN A 208 -7.49 48.18 3.08
CA ASN A 208 -6.44 49.19 3.12
C ASN A 208 -6.95 50.57 2.71
N ARG A 209 -7.76 50.65 1.64
CA ARG A 209 -8.38 51.89 1.17
C ARG A 209 -9.43 52.44 2.13
N SER A 210 -10.26 51.55 2.68
CA SER A 210 -11.30 51.93 3.65
C SER A 210 -10.67 52.50 4.91
N GLN A 211 -9.59 51.87 5.42
CA GLN A 211 -8.83 52.40 6.55
C GLN A 211 -8.30 53.82 6.27
N HIS A 212 -7.78 54.06 5.08
CA HIS A 212 -7.32 55.40 4.71
C HIS A 212 -8.46 56.42 4.70
N LEU A 213 -9.57 56.08 4.07
CA LEU A 213 -10.77 56.92 4.04
C LEU A 213 -11.28 57.24 5.46
N TYR A 214 -11.25 56.27 6.37
CA TYR A 214 -11.64 56.52 7.77
C TYR A 214 -10.71 57.54 8.45
N ARG A 215 -9.40 57.49 8.17
CA ARG A 215 -8.44 58.49 8.68
C ARG A 215 -8.69 59.88 8.10
N GLU A 216 -9.01 59.97 6.82
CA GLU A 216 -9.30 61.25 6.16
C GLU A 216 -10.60 61.89 6.65
N LEU A 217 -11.64 61.08 6.91
CA LEU A 217 -12.94 61.57 7.35
C LEU A 217 -13.00 61.86 8.85
N TYR A 218 -12.11 61.28 9.65
CA TYR A 218 -12.10 61.47 11.11
C TYR A 218 -12.06 62.95 11.54
N PRO A 219 -11.17 63.81 11.02
CA PRO A 219 -11.14 65.23 11.38
C PRO A 219 -12.47 65.95 11.14
N SER A 220 -13.11 65.70 9.98
CA SER A 220 -14.39 66.31 9.63
C SER A 220 -15.51 65.80 10.55
N MET A 221 -15.56 64.50 10.83
CA MET A 221 -16.54 63.90 11.75
C MET A 221 -16.40 64.44 13.18
N LYS A 222 -15.16 64.67 13.62
CA LYS A 222 -14.86 65.29 14.91
C LYS A 222 -15.29 66.75 14.95
N GLN A 223 -15.07 67.50 13.87
CA GLN A 223 -15.43 68.92 13.78
C GLN A 223 -16.94 69.16 13.90
N ILE A 224 -17.75 68.29 13.28
CA ILE A 224 -19.22 68.36 13.37
C ILE A 224 -19.79 67.70 14.65
N ARG A 225 -18.93 67.26 15.58
CA ARG A 225 -19.30 66.55 16.82
C ARG A 225 -20.21 65.33 16.57
N SER A 226 -19.96 64.61 15.48
CA SER A 226 -20.71 63.40 15.15
C SER A 226 -20.43 62.30 16.16
N GLU A 227 -21.47 61.57 16.58
CA GLU A 227 -21.33 60.37 17.42
C GLU A 227 -20.49 59.27 16.76
N PHE A 228 -20.36 59.32 15.43
CA PHE A 228 -19.54 58.38 14.68
C PHE A 228 -18.04 58.68 14.74
N ALA A 229 -17.61 59.87 15.21
CA ALA A 229 -16.19 60.27 15.18
C ALA A 229 -15.26 59.27 15.88
N GLY A 230 -15.69 58.64 16.97
CA GLY A 230 -14.95 57.56 17.63
C GLY A 230 -14.72 56.37 16.71
N LYS A 231 -15.77 55.87 16.06
CA LYS A 231 -15.68 54.73 15.12
C LYS A 231 -14.74 54.99 13.94
N PHE A 232 -14.73 56.22 13.41
CA PHE A 232 -13.80 56.61 12.35
C PHE A 232 -12.33 56.60 12.82
N TYR A 233 -12.06 57.02 14.05
CA TYR A 233 -10.73 56.93 14.66
C TYR A 233 -10.27 55.48 14.85
N ASP A 234 -11.16 54.66 15.41
CA ASP A 234 -10.89 53.26 15.70
C ASP A 234 -10.63 52.49 14.40
N TYR A 235 -11.51 52.59 13.42
CA TYR A 235 -11.33 51.91 12.12
C TYR A 235 -10.14 52.45 11.32
N GLY A 236 -9.79 53.73 11.51
CA GLY A 236 -8.57 54.31 10.95
C GLY A 236 -7.29 53.74 11.55
N SER A 237 -7.29 53.26 12.81
CA SER A 237 -6.08 52.89 13.53
C SER A 237 -5.96 51.39 13.84
N GLU A 238 -7.03 50.75 14.29
CA GLU A 238 -7.05 49.37 14.81
C GLU A 238 -6.70 48.30 13.78
N PHE A 239 -7.13 48.46 12.53
CA PHE A 239 -6.88 47.45 11.50
C PHE A 239 -5.44 47.47 10.94
N SER A 240 -4.60 48.43 11.35
CA SER A 240 -3.26 48.63 10.75
C SER A 240 -2.34 47.41 10.91
N PRO A 241 -2.24 46.79 12.10
CA PRO A 241 -1.42 45.59 12.27
C PRO A 241 -1.97 44.40 11.47
N LEU A 242 -3.30 44.23 11.45
CA LEU A 242 -3.97 43.16 10.72
C LEU A 242 -3.74 43.27 9.20
N ILE A 243 -3.92 44.47 8.62
CA ILE A 243 -3.70 44.73 7.19
C ILE A 243 -2.24 44.50 6.81
N LYS A 244 -1.28 44.86 7.69
CA LYS A 244 0.16 44.62 7.49
C LYS A 244 0.50 43.13 7.49
N GLU A 245 -0.04 42.34 8.42
CA GLU A 245 0.20 40.90 8.46
C GLU A 245 -0.49 40.17 7.31
N ALA A 246 -1.73 40.55 6.99
CA ALA A 246 -2.46 40.02 5.83
C ALA A 246 -1.67 40.23 4.54
N ARG A 247 -1.04 41.40 4.34
CA ARG A 247 -0.17 41.67 3.18
C ARG A 247 0.99 40.67 3.09
N LYS A 248 1.68 40.39 4.20
CA LYS A 248 2.81 39.44 4.23
C LYS A 248 2.37 38.04 3.85
N VAL A 249 1.22 37.60 4.39
CA VAL A 249 0.63 36.30 4.07
C VAL A 249 0.28 36.23 2.59
N LEU A 250 -0.40 37.24 2.04
CA LEU A 250 -0.77 37.32 0.63
C LEU A 250 0.45 37.22 -0.29
N ILE A 251 1.49 38.03 -0.05
CA ILE A 251 2.75 37.97 -0.83
C ILE A 251 3.39 36.57 -0.81
N ARG A 252 3.32 35.88 0.34
CA ARG A 252 3.87 34.53 0.48
C ARG A 252 3.06 33.50 -0.31
N ILE A 253 1.73 33.55 -0.23
CA ILE A 253 0.86 32.54 -0.87
C ILE A 253 0.67 32.79 -2.36
N THR A 254 0.87 34.02 -2.85
CA THR A 254 0.74 34.37 -4.27
C THR A 254 2.08 34.48 -4.99
N ARG A 255 3.17 33.96 -4.42
CA ARG A 255 4.51 34.00 -5.05
C ARG A 255 4.57 33.21 -6.36
N ASP A 256 3.85 32.09 -6.41
CA ASP A 256 3.89 31.12 -7.51
C ASP A 256 2.62 31.17 -8.38
N VAL A 257 1.77 32.18 -8.19
CA VAL A 257 0.54 32.38 -9.00
C VAL A 257 0.93 33.07 -10.30
N ASP A 258 0.65 32.44 -11.45
CA ASP A 258 0.82 33.06 -12.75
C ASP A 258 -0.31 34.07 -13.02
N ILE A 259 0.05 35.35 -12.98
CA ILE A 259 -0.85 36.48 -13.22
C ILE A 259 -1.26 36.62 -14.70
N ASN A 260 -0.72 35.81 -15.62
CA ASN A 260 -1.03 35.88 -17.05
C ASN A 260 -1.81 34.66 -17.57
N GLU A 261 -2.29 33.78 -16.69
CA GLU A 261 -3.12 32.64 -17.08
C GLU A 261 -4.43 33.05 -17.78
N PRO A 262 -5.03 32.18 -18.62
CA PRO A 262 -6.34 32.43 -19.23
C PRO A 262 -7.41 32.61 -18.14
N GLY A 263 -7.83 33.88 -17.93
CA GLY A 263 -8.70 34.28 -16.80
C GLY A 263 -7.98 35.04 -15.69
N GLY A 264 -6.82 35.65 -15.97
CA GLY A 264 -5.96 36.41 -15.07
C GLY A 264 -6.62 37.51 -14.22
N PRO A 265 -5.81 38.27 -13.45
CA PRO A 265 -6.27 38.98 -12.28
C PRO A 265 -7.35 40.01 -12.61
N MET A 266 -8.53 39.84 -12.00
CA MET A 266 -9.67 40.75 -12.23
C MET A 266 -9.36 42.22 -11.87
N ASN A 267 -8.32 42.48 -11.05
CA ASN A 267 -7.93 43.82 -10.63
C ASN A 267 -6.40 43.97 -10.54
N LEU A 268 -5.73 44.19 -11.68
CA LEU A 268 -4.28 44.39 -11.75
C LEU A 268 -3.78 45.49 -10.81
N SER A 269 -4.56 46.55 -10.59
CA SER A 269 -4.14 47.65 -9.73
C SER A 269 -4.01 47.24 -8.25
N ALA A 270 -4.85 46.33 -7.77
CA ALA A 270 -4.75 45.79 -6.41
C ALA A 270 -3.47 44.94 -6.24
N TRP A 271 -3.10 44.16 -7.26
CA TRP A 271 -1.86 43.38 -7.29
C TRP A 271 -0.61 44.26 -7.29
N ILE A 272 -0.61 45.35 -8.06
CA ILE A 272 0.47 46.33 -8.09
C ILE A 272 0.61 46.98 -6.70
N ARG A 273 -0.50 47.43 -6.09
CA ARG A 273 -0.50 48.04 -4.74
C ARG A 273 -0.04 47.07 -3.65
N LEU A 274 -0.41 45.80 -3.74
CA LEU A 274 0.07 44.75 -2.85
C LEU A 274 1.60 44.66 -2.90
N LYS A 275 2.21 44.66 -4.09
CA LYS A 275 3.67 44.57 -4.26
C LYS A 275 4.39 45.86 -3.86
N ASP A 276 3.90 47.01 -4.28
CA ASP A 276 4.55 48.30 -4.10
C ASP A 276 4.27 48.96 -2.74
N ASN A 277 3.39 48.36 -1.93
CA ASN A 277 2.92 48.94 -0.67
C ASN A 277 2.38 50.37 -0.86
N SER A 278 1.67 50.60 -1.96
CA SER A 278 1.21 51.92 -2.38
C SER A 278 -0.31 52.06 -2.21
N ILE A 279 -0.75 53.30 -1.98
CA ILE A 279 -2.17 53.68 -1.88
C ILE A 279 -2.59 54.27 -3.25
N PRO A 280 -3.84 54.09 -3.72
CA PRO A 280 -4.31 54.70 -4.96
C PRO A 280 -4.09 56.21 -4.97
N SER A 281 -3.75 56.77 -6.13
CA SER A 281 -3.50 58.20 -6.33
C SER A 281 -4.69 59.11 -5.99
N SER A 282 -5.91 58.57 -5.93
CA SER A 282 -7.12 59.28 -5.51
C SER A 282 -7.26 59.44 -3.98
N LEU A 283 -6.39 58.80 -3.21
CA LEU A 283 -6.33 58.77 -1.74
C LEU A 283 -4.92 59.18 -1.27
N ARG A 284 -4.29 60.10 -2.02
CA ARG A 284 -2.93 60.60 -1.77
C ARG A 284 -2.96 62.09 -1.52
#